data_AF-A0A3N5PDX1-F1
#
_entry.id   AF-A0A3N5PDX1-F1
#
_cell.length_a   1.000
_cell.length_b   1.000
_cell.length_c   1.000
_cell.angle_alpha   90.00
_cell.angle_beta   90.00
_cell.angle_gamma   90.00
#
_symmetry.space_group_name_H-M   'P 1'
#
loop_
_entity.id
_entity.type
_entity.pdbx_description
1 polymer ?
#
loop_
_entity_poly.entity_id
_entity_poly.type
_entity_poly.pdbx_seq_one_letter_code
_entity_poly.pdbx_strand_id
1 'polypeptide(L)' 'MSLKGKLVHVEVTDVGKVRDHNEDAIGSQPDIGLWVLADGMGGYNAGEVASGIAVKTIIDLVTQACKREKRGDVES' A
#
# COMPACT_ATOMS: atom_id res chain seq x y z
N MET A 1 -5.38 19.63 0.93
CA MET A 1 -6.69 19.13 1.38
C MET A 1 -6.54 17.67 1.82
N SER A 2 -6.99 17.28 3.01
CA SER A 2 -6.96 15.86 3.44
C SER A 2 -8.08 15.07 2.75
N LEU A 3 -7.79 13.83 2.34
CA LEU A 3 -8.79 12.90 1.79
C LEU A 3 -9.41 11.98 2.87
N LYS A 4 -9.02 12.17 4.13
CA LYS A 4 -9.50 11.39 5.27
C LYS A 4 -11.03 11.45 5.35
N GLY A 5 -11.66 10.28 5.40
CA GLY A 5 -13.12 10.15 5.50
C GLY A 5 -13.90 10.46 4.21
N LYS A 6 -13.22 10.86 3.11
CA LYS A 6 -13.86 11.00 1.79
C LYS A 6 -13.96 9.68 1.05
N LEU A 7 -13.06 8.75 1.38
CA LEU A 7 -13.00 7.40 0.83
C LEU A 7 -13.05 6.42 2.00
N VAL A 8 -13.88 5.41 1.87
CA VAL A 8 -14.01 4.29 2.82
C VAL A 8 -13.47 3.06 2.13
N HIS A 9 -12.57 2.34 2.79
CA HIS A 9 -11.96 1.14 2.27
C HIS A 9 -11.89 0.05 3.33
N VAL A 10 -11.71 -1.18 2.88
CA VAL A 10 -11.50 -2.36 3.72
C VAL A 10 -10.35 -3.16 3.11
N GLU A 11 -9.51 -3.73 3.96
CA GLU A 11 -8.38 -4.57 3.56
C GLU A 11 -8.61 -5.97 4.09
N VAL A 12 -8.59 -6.96 3.21
CA VAL A 12 -8.73 -8.38 3.55
C VAL A 12 -7.80 -9.17 2.65
N THR A 13 -7.06 -10.11 3.24
CA THR A 13 -6.25 -11.08 2.50
C THR A 13 -6.40 -12.46 3.13
N ASP A 14 -6.24 -13.50 2.33
CA ASP A 14 -6.38 -14.90 2.74
C ASP A 14 -5.34 -15.74 1.99
N VAL A 15 -4.73 -16.72 2.68
CA VAL A 15 -3.73 -17.63 2.08
C VAL A 15 -4.35 -18.55 1.02
N GLY A 16 -5.66 -18.75 1.08
CA GLY A 16 -6.38 -19.72 0.26
C GLY A 16 -6.23 -21.14 0.78
N LYS A 17 -6.54 -22.11 -0.08
CA LYS A 17 -6.63 -23.54 0.30
C LYS A 17 -5.40 -24.37 -0.08
N VAL A 18 -4.48 -23.79 -0.86
CA VAL A 18 -3.43 -24.55 -1.57
C VAL A 18 -2.03 -24.13 -1.12
N ARG A 19 -1.81 -22.84 -0.86
CA ARG A 19 -0.51 -22.35 -0.42
C ARG A 19 -0.35 -22.57 1.08
N ASP A 20 0.88 -22.81 1.50
CA ASP A 20 1.21 -22.88 2.93
C ASP A 20 1.26 -21.49 3.56
N HIS A 21 1.71 -20.48 2.81
CA HIS A 21 1.95 -19.11 3.29
C HIS A 21 1.32 -18.09 2.33
N ASN A 22 0.88 -16.97 2.91
CA ASN A 22 0.31 -15.86 2.15
C ASN A 22 1.43 -14.90 1.76
N GLU A 23 1.64 -14.74 0.45
CA GLU A 23 2.66 -13.84 -0.09
C GLU A 23 2.07 -12.49 -0.51
N ASP A 24 0.76 -12.28 -0.33
CA ASP A 24 0.11 -10.99 -0.53
C ASP A 24 0.34 -10.06 0.66
N ALA A 25 0.61 -8.79 0.36
CA ALA A 25 0.66 -7.72 1.35
C ALA A 25 -0.25 -6.56 0.93
N ILE A 26 -1.01 -6.04 1.90
CA ILE A 26 -1.88 -4.88 1.73
C ILE A 26 -1.43 -3.77 2.67
N GLY A 27 -1.51 -2.52 2.22
CA GLY A 27 -1.39 -1.37 3.12
C GLY A 27 -2.02 -0.11 2.54
N SER A 28 -2.27 0.86 3.42
CA SER A 28 -2.91 2.12 3.03
C SER A 28 -2.34 3.34 3.76
N GLN A 29 -2.53 4.50 3.12
CA GLN A 29 -2.37 5.81 3.72
C GLN A 29 -3.62 6.66 3.41
N PRO A 30 -4.66 6.60 4.25
CA PRO A 30 -5.95 7.24 3.98
C PRO A 30 -5.89 8.76 3.85
N ASP A 31 -4.95 9.41 4.55
CA ASP A 31 -4.83 10.87 4.54
C ASP A 31 -4.49 11.42 3.15
N ILE A 32 -3.78 10.63 2.35
CA ILE A 32 -3.39 10.95 0.96
C ILE A 32 -4.17 10.14 -0.08
N GLY A 33 -5.11 9.28 0.35
CA GLY A 33 -5.90 8.42 -0.53
C GLY A 33 -5.08 7.37 -1.27
N LEU A 34 -4.09 6.76 -0.59
CA LEU A 34 -3.24 5.71 -1.16
C LEU A 34 -3.63 4.34 -0.62
N TRP A 35 -3.71 3.36 -1.51
CA TRP A 35 -3.80 1.93 -1.22
C TRP A 35 -2.79 1.18 -2.07
N VAL A 36 -2.20 0.14 -1.49
CA VAL A 36 -1.17 -0.67 -2.14
C VAL A 36 -1.48 -2.14 -1.88
N LEU A 37 -1.43 -2.93 -2.95
CA LEU A 37 -1.45 -4.39 -2.92
C LEU A 37 -0.19 -4.88 -3.64
N ALA A 38 0.54 -5.79 -3.02
CA ALA A 38 1.69 -6.46 -3.63
C ALA A 38 1.55 -7.97 -3.47
N ASP A 39 1.72 -8.71 -4.56
CA ASP A 39 1.76 -10.17 -4.61
C ASP A 39 3.24 -10.59 -4.68
N GLY A 40 3.69 -11.33 -3.67
CA GLY A 40 5.03 -11.90 -3.64
C GLY A 40 5.11 -13.09 -4.59
N MET A 41 6.05 -13.04 -5.54
CA MET A 41 6.21 -14.12 -6.51
C MET A 41 6.70 -15.42 -5.84
N GLY A 42 5.78 -16.37 -5.64
CA GLY A 42 6.08 -17.67 -5.05
C GLY A 42 7.11 -18.48 -5.84
N GLY A 43 7.86 -19.32 -5.11
CA GLY A 43 8.93 -20.16 -5.66
C GLY A 43 10.35 -19.67 -5.38
N TYR A 44 10.50 -18.46 -4.84
CA TYR A 44 11.73 -17.98 -4.21
C TYR A 44 11.52 -17.89 -2.70
N ASN A 45 12.56 -18.15 -1.90
CA ASN A 45 12.45 -17.97 -0.45
C ASN A 45 12.02 -16.52 -0.14
N ALA A 46 10.97 -16.37 0.67
CA ALA A 46 10.50 -15.12 1.25
C ALA A 46 9.72 -14.15 0.33
N GLY A 47 8.81 -14.65 -0.52
CA GLY A 47 7.88 -13.80 -1.28
C GLY A 47 7.05 -12.86 -0.40
N GLU A 48 6.61 -13.34 0.76
CA GLU A 48 5.97 -12.55 1.83
C GLU A 48 6.81 -11.36 2.32
N VAL A 49 8.13 -11.51 2.35
CA VAL A 49 9.06 -10.44 2.77
C VAL A 49 9.20 -9.43 1.65
N ALA A 50 9.30 -9.88 0.40
CA ALA A 50 9.38 -9.01 -0.76
C ALA A 50 8.12 -8.14 -0.91
N SER A 51 6.93 -8.74 -0.81
CA SER A 51 5.65 -8.00 -0.88
C SER A 51 5.49 -7.02 0.28
N GLY A 52 5.85 -7.43 1.51
CA GLY A 52 5.86 -6.55 2.67
C GLY A 52 6.80 -5.33 2.51
N ILE A 53 8.01 -5.56 1.98
CA ILE A 53 8.96 -4.48 1.67
C ILE A 53 8.39 -3.55 0.60
N ALA A 54 7.77 -4.10 -0.45
CA ALA A 54 7.20 -3.31 -1.54
C ALA A 54 6.10 -2.36 -1.02
N VAL A 55 5.13 -2.89 -0.28
CA VAL A 55 4.04 -2.09 0.32
C VAL A 55 4.60 -0.98 1.20
N LYS A 56 5.50 -1.33 2.13
CA LYS A 56 6.10 -0.35 3.04
C LYS A 56 6.84 0.75 2.27
N THR A 57 7.65 0.37 1.30
CA THR A 57 8.48 1.31 0.52
C THR A 57 7.60 2.26 -0.28
N ILE A 58 6.53 1.77 -0.91
CA ILE A 58 5.59 2.62 -1.66
C ILE A 58 4.88 3.61 -0.72
N ILE A 59 4.37 3.15 0.42
CA ILE A 59 3.72 4.02 1.40
C ILE A 59 4.67 5.12 1.85
N ASP A 60 5.91 4.77 2.21
CA ASP A 60 6.90 5.73 2.70
C ASP A 60 7.28 6.76 1.61
N LEU A 61 7.58 6.30 0.39
CA LEU A 61 8.00 7.18 -0.71
C LEU A 61 6.87 8.12 -1.15
N VAL A 62 5.66 7.60 -1.34
CA VAL A 62 4.52 8.42 -1.78
C VAL A 62 4.10 9.39 -0.68
N THR A 63 4.10 8.97 0.59
CA THR A 63 3.82 9.87 1.72
C THR A 63 4.84 11.01 1.78
N GLN A 64 6.13 10.73 1.55
CA GLN A 64 7.16 11.76 1.51
C GLN A 64 7.00 12.69 0.31
N ALA A 65 6.69 12.16 -0.87
CA ALA A 65 6.43 12.95 -2.07
C ALA A 65 5.26 13.92 -1.87
N CYS A 66 4.14 13.44 -1.30
CA CYS A 66 2.98 14.28 -0.98
C CYS A 66 3.25 15.34 0.09
N LYS A 67 4.24 15.15 0.97
CA LYS A 67 4.69 16.19 1.93
C LYS A 67 5.54 17.27 1.27
N ARG A 68 6.33 16.90 0.25
CA ARG A 68 7.21 17.83 -0.49
C ARG A 68 6.39 18.71 -1.43
N GLU A 69 5.40 18.15 -2.09
CA GLU A 69 4.44 18.91 -2.88
C GLU A 69 3.36 19.47 -1.97
N LYS A 70 3.51 20.71 -1.52
CA LYS A 70 2.35 21.49 -1.05
C LYS A 70 1.38 21.58 -2.24
N ARG A 71 0.35 20.72 -2.27
CA ARG A 71 -0.83 20.81 -3.17
C ARG A 71 -1.66 22.07 -2.84
N GLY A 72 -1.04 23.25 -2.94
CA GLY A 72 -1.63 24.56 -2.67
C GLY A 72 -1.56 25.52 -3.87
N ASP A 73 -0.91 25.13 -4.97
CA ASP A 73 -0.70 26.01 -6.14
C ASP A 73 -1.62 25.70 -7.34
N VAL A 74 -2.73 24.99 -7.12
CA VAL A 74 -3.75 24.78 -8.15
C VAL A 74 -5.09 25.36 -7.69
N GLU A 75 -5.08 26.64 -7.34
CA GLU A 75 -6.27 27.49 -7.40
C GLU A 75 -5.84 28.83 -8.05
N SER A 76 -6.34 29.08 -9.27
CA SER A 76 -6.36 30.38 -9.94
C SER A 76 -7.81 30.86 -9.99
#